data_AF-A0A522AP52-F1
#
_entry.id   AF-A0A522AP52-F1
#
_cell.length_a   1.000
_cell.length_b   1.000
_cell.length_c   1.000
_cell.angle_alpha   90.00
_cell.angle_beta   90.00
_cell.angle_gamma   90.00
#
_symmetry.space_group_name_H-M   'P 1'
#
loop_
_entity.id
_entity.type
_entity.pdbx_description
1 polymer ?
#
loop_
_entity_poly.entity_id
_entity_poly.type
_entity_poly.pdbx_seq_one_letter_code
_entity_poly.pdbx_strand_id
1 'polypeptide(L)' 'MVSLTNAQIREFKARGQLMKPTLKVGKEGLTPQFIAALDDALKHNELLKVKFAELKD' A
#
# COMPACT_ATOMS: atom_id res chain seq x y z
N MET A 1 -2.44 -1.78 17.72
CA MET A 1 -2.87 -2.14 16.36
C MET A 1 -4.25 -1.55 16.13
N VAL A 2 -4.42 -0.74 15.07
CA VAL A 2 -5.74 -0.22 14.71
C VAL A 2 -6.47 -1.32 13.93
N SER A 3 -7.52 -1.87 14.52
CA SER A 3 -8.35 -2.87 13.86
C SER A 3 -9.42 -2.16 13.04
N LEU A 4 -9.41 -2.37 11.73
CA LEU A 4 -10.44 -1.86 10.84
C LEU A 4 -11.66 -2.78 10.86
N THR A 5 -12.86 -2.21 10.85
CA THR A 5 -14.10 -2.97 10.69
C THR A 5 -14.25 -3.47 9.26
N ASN A 6 -15.03 -4.53 9.05
CA ASN A 6 -15.29 -5.08 7.71
C ASN A 6 -15.90 -4.03 6.74
N ALA A 7 -16.71 -3.10 7.26
CA ALA A 7 -17.28 -2.01 6.48
C ALA A 7 -16.18 -1.04 5.98
N GLN A 8 -15.28 -0.64 6.87
CA GLN A 8 -14.14 0.23 6.53
C GLN A 8 -13.19 -0.45 5.54
N ILE A 9 -12.92 -1.75 5.72
CA ILE A 9 -12.08 -2.52 4.78
C ILE A 9 -12.70 -2.53 3.39
N ARG A 10 -14.02 -2.77 3.28
CA ARG A 10 -14.72 -2.75 1.98
C ARG A 10 -14.65 -1.38 1.31
N GLU A 11 -14.85 -0.31 2.08
CA GLU A 11 -14.77 1.06 1.58
C GLU A 11 -13.36 1.40 1.09
N PHE A 12 -12.34 1.15 1.91
CA PHE A 12 -10.94 1.40 1.53
C PHE A 12 -10.50 0.55 0.35
N LYS A 13 -10.98 -0.69 0.24
CA LYS A 13 -10.73 -1.54 -0.92
C LYS A 13 -11.35 -0.93 -2.18
N ALA A 14 -12.60 -0.48 -2.13
CA ALA A 14 -13.26 0.16 -3.27
C ALA A 14 -12.54 1.44 -3.70
N ARG A 15 -12.17 2.30 -2.74
CA ARG A 15 -11.37 3.51 -2.99
C ARG A 15 -10.02 3.17 -3.60
N GLY A 16 -9.32 2.18 -3.05
CA GLY A 16 -8.03 1.72 -3.54
C GLY A 16 -8.08 1.13 -4.96
N GLN A 17 -9.20 0.56 -5.41
CA GLN A 17 -9.33 0.08 -6.80
C GLN A 17 -9.20 1.22 -7.82
N LEU A 18 -9.77 2.38 -7.53
CA LEU A 18 -9.76 3.56 -8.40
C LEU A 18 -8.44 4.33 -8.36
N MET A 19 -7.61 4.13 -7.32
CA MET A 19 -6.33 4.82 -7.17
C MET A 19 -5.26 4.25 -8.11
N LYS A 20 -4.37 5.13 -8.59
CA LYS A 20 -3.13 4.72 -9.24
C LYS A 20 -2.14 4.24 -8.17
N PRO A 21 -1.35 3.18 -8.43
CA PRO A 21 -0.36 2.72 -7.47
C PRO A 21 0.73 3.77 -7.27
N THR A 22 0.88 4.26 -6.05
CA THR A 22 1.87 5.26 -5.65
C THR A 22 3.26 4.65 -5.54
N LEU A 23 3.33 3.39 -5.10
CA LEU A 23 4.57 2.65 -4.90
C LEU A 23 4.53 1.31 -5.62
N LYS A 24 5.68 0.88 -6.13
CA LYS A 24 5.85 -0.43 -6.76
C LYS A 24 6.97 -1.20 -6.05
N VAL A 25 6.69 -2.45 -5.67
CA VAL A 25 7.69 -3.35 -5.09
C VAL A 25 8.33 -4.13 -6.22
N GLY A 26 9.64 -3.98 -6.38
CA GLY A 26 10.47 -4.64 -7.41
C GLY A 26 11.17 -5.90 -6.89
N LYS A 27 12.23 -6.30 -7.59
CA LYS A 27 13.01 -7.54 -7.36
C LYS A 27 13.69 -7.62 -6.00
N GLU A 28 14.06 -6.49 -5.42
CA GLU A 28 14.70 -6.45 -4.08
C GLU A 28 13.69 -6.63 -2.93
N GLY A 29 12.40 -6.76 -3.25
CA GLY A 29 11.36 -7.00 -2.27
C GLY A 29 11.13 -5.79 -1.34
N LEU A 30 10.77 -6.09 -0.09
CA LEU A 30 10.53 -5.10 0.96
C LEU A 30 11.87 -4.72 1.60
N THR A 31 12.60 -3.80 0.97
CA THR A 31 13.83 -3.24 1.55
C THR A 31 13.50 -2.27 2.69
N PRO A 32 14.41 -2.04 3.66
CA PRO A 32 14.22 -1.03 4.70
C PRO A 32 13.96 0.38 4.13
N GLN A 33 14.60 0.70 3.00
CA GLN A 33 14.39 1.95 2.27
C GLN A 33 12.97 2.04 1.70
N PHE A 34 12.42 0.92 1.22
CA PHE A 34 11.04 0.86 0.77
C PHE A 34 10.06 1.09 1.93
N ILE A 35 10.32 0.50 3.09
CA ILE A 35 9.47 0.69 4.28
C ILE A 35 9.51 2.16 4.73
N ALA A 36 10.68 2.80 4.75
CA ALA A 36 10.79 4.22 5.07
C ALA A 36 10.01 5.10 4.08
N ALA A 37 10.11 4.83 2.78
CA ALA A 37 9.34 5.55 1.76
C ALA A 37 7.83 5.29 1.87
N LEU A 38 7.43 4.08 2.26
CA LEU A 38 6.03 3.71 2.52
C LEU A 38 5.48 4.50 3.72
N ASP A 39 6.23 4.56 4.81
CA ASP A 39 5.84 5.29 6.02
C ASP A 39 5.69 6.79 5.73
N ASP A 40 6.63 7.39 4.99
CA ASP A 40 6.52 8.80 4.63
C ASP A 40 5.35 9.05 3.68
N ALA A 41 5.15 8.19 2.68
CA ALA A 41 4.00 8.29 1.79
C ALA A 41 2.66 8.14 2.56
N LEU A 42 2.63 7.34 3.64
CA LEU A 42 1.43 7.08 4.44
C LEU A 42 1.12 8.26 5.38
N LYS A 43 2.15 8.95 5.88
CA LYS A 43 1.96 10.21 6.62
C LYS A 43 1.33 11.30 5.74
N HIS A 44 1.69 11.33 4.47
CA HIS A 44 1.16 12.31 3.52
C HIS A 44 -0.18 11.90 2.91
N ASN A 45 -0.45 10.59 2.80
CA ASN A 45 -1.68 10.06 2.22
C ASN A 45 -2.28 9.02 3.16
N GLU A 46 -3.49 9.28 3.65
CA GLU A 46 -4.21 8.38 4.57
C GLU A 46 -4.49 6.98 3.95
N LEU A 47 -4.45 6.88 2.61
CA LEU A 47 -4.62 5.64 1.87
C LEU A 47 -3.55 5.53 0.78
N LEU A 48 -2.84 4.41 0.74
CA LEU A 48 -1.82 4.11 -0.27
C LEU A 48 -2.15 2.84 -1.05
N LYS A 49 -1.82 2.85 -2.34
CA LYS A 49 -1.87 1.67 -3.20
C LYS A 49 -0.46 1.24 -3.58
N VAL A 50 -0.09 0.05 -3.14
CA VAL A 50 1.20 -0.58 -3.47
C VAL A 50 0.97 -1.65 -4.53
N LYS A 51 1.75 -1.62 -5.62
CA LYS A 51 1.72 -2.66 -6.66
C LYS A 51 2.97 -3.53 -6.55
N PHE A 52 2.78 -4.82 -6.36
CA PHE A 52 3.87 -5.79 -6.45
C PHE A 52 4.12 -6.09 -7.93
N ALA A 53 5.30 -5.73 -8.44
CA ALA A 53 5.62 -5.88 -9.85
C ALA A 53 6.14 -7.28 -10.19
N GLU A 54 6.81 -7.93 -9.23
CA GLU A 54 7.39 -9.27 -9.42
C GLU A 54 7.17 -10.16 -8.18
N LEU A 55 5.91 -10.31 -7.76
CA LEU A 55 5.54 -11.52 -7.00
C LEU A 55 5.35 -12.63 -8.05
N LYS A 56 6.46 -13.22 -8.52
CA LYS A 56 6.42 -14.47 -9.27
C LYS A 56 6.40 -15.61 -8.25
N ASP A 57 5.48 -16.54 -8.45
CA ASP A 57 5.36 -17.81 -7.71
C ASP A 57 6.70 -18.58 -7.66
#